data_AF-B3ESY9-F1
#
_entry.id   AF-B3ESY9-F1
#
_cell.length_a   1.000
_cell.length_b   1.000
_cell.length_c   1.000
_cell.angle_alpha   90.00
_cell.angle_beta   90.00
_cell.angle_gamma   90.00
#
_symmetry.space_group_name_H-M   'P 1'
#
loop_
_entity.id
_entity.type
_entity.pdbx_description
1 polymer ?
#
loop_
_entity_poly.entity_id
_entity_poly.type
_entity_poly.pdbx_seq_one_letter_code
_entity_poly.pdbx_strand_id
1 'polypeptide(L)' 'MCAISSIKNNTEIKLYYDRKVKEGKNKKIIINAIRNKILHRIYACVRDQRMYEYKQVA' A
#
# COMPACT_ATOMS: atom_id res chain seq x y z
N MET A 1 -12.61 5.01 -1.32
CA MET A 1 -11.88 4.21 -0.30
C MET A 1 -10.39 4.17 -0.64
N CYS A 2 -9.51 4.63 0.25
CA CYS A 2 -8.07 4.87 -0.03
C CYS A 2 -7.33 3.65 -0.58
N ALA A 3 -7.46 2.47 0.04
CA ALA A 3 -6.77 1.26 -0.43
C ALA A 3 -7.13 0.86 -1.88
N ILE A 4 -8.40 0.99 -2.29
CA ILE A 4 -8.83 0.70 -3.66
C ILE A 4 -8.27 1.74 -4.63
N SER A 5 -8.25 3.02 -4.24
CA SER A 5 -7.62 4.08 -5.04
C SER A 5 -6.12 3.82 -5.22
N SER A 6 -5.42 3.42 -4.16
CA SER A 6 -3.99 3.11 -4.21
C SER A 6 -3.67 1.93 -5.13
N ILE A 7 -4.52 0.90 -5.22
CA ILE A 7 -4.32 -0.20 -6.18
C ILE A 7 -4.37 0.30 -7.63
N LYS A 8 -5.16 1.34 -7.93
CA LYS A 8 -5.29 1.90 -9.29
C LYS A 8 -4.16 2.88 -9.63
N ASN A 9 -3.80 3.73 -8.67
CA ASN A 9 -2.97 4.92 -8.91
C ASN A 9 -1.52 4.77 -8.43
N ASN A 10 -1.20 3.74 -7.64
CA ASN A 10 0.13 3.54 -7.09
C ASN A 10 0.70 2.17 -7.54
N THR A 11 1.74 2.22 -8.37
CA THR A 11 2.38 1.04 -8.98
C THR A 11 2.91 0.07 -7.93
N GLU A 12 3.53 0.56 -6.85
CA GLU A 12 4.07 -0.28 -5.77
C GLU A 12 2.95 -1.05 -5.04
N ILE A 13 1.83 -0.38 -4.75
CA ILE A 13 0.67 -1.01 -4.11
C ILE A 13 -0.01 -2.01 -5.06
N LYS A 14 -0.09 -1.69 -6.36
CA LYS A 14 -0.62 -2.60 -7.38
C LYS A 14 0.22 -3.88 -7.47
N LEU A 15 1.54 -3.76 -7.55
CA LEU A 15 2.47 -4.90 -7.57
C LEU A 15 2.31 -5.77 -6.31
N TYR A 16 2.16 -5.14 -5.14
CA TYR A 16 1.87 -5.86 -3.90
C TYR A 16 0.54 -6.62 -3.96
N TYR A 17 -0.52 -5.97 -4.46
CA TYR A 17 -1.83 -6.59 -4.63
C TYR A 17 -1.76 -7.80 -5.57
N ASP A 18 -1.19 -7.63 -6.76
CA ASP A 18 -1.09 -8.67 -7.78
C ASP A 18 -0.26 -9.86 -7.28
N ARG A 19 0.84 -9.62 -6.57
CA ARG A 19 1.63 -10.67 -5.93
C ARG A 19 0.78 -11.45 -4.92
N LYS A 20 0.03 -10.77 -4.05
CA LYS A 20 -0.81 -11.44 -3.04
C LYS A 20 -1.99 -12.20 -3.66
N VAL A 21 -2.51 -11.74 -4.80
CA VAL A 21 -3.51 -12.48 -5.57
C VAL A 21 -2.90 -13.74 -6.17
N LYS A 22 -1.68 -13.66 -6.74
CA LYS A 22 -0.95 -14.83 -7.27
C LYS A 22 -0.61 -15.87 -6.18
N GLU A 23 -0.40 -15.43 -4.94
CA GLU A 23 -0.26 -16.30 -3.76
C GLU A 23 -1.59 -16.99 -3.35
N GLY A 24 -2.71 -16.74 -4.05
CA GLY A 24 -4.01 -17.36 -3.76
C GLY A 24 -4.78 -16.70 -2.61
N LYS A 25 -4.37 -15.54 -2.11
CA LYS A 25 -5.03 -14.90 -0.96
C LYS A 25 -6.37 -14.26 -1.35
N ASN A 26 -7.33 -14.30 -0.43
CA ASN A 26 -8.63 -13.64 -0.63
C ASN A 26 -8.47 -12.12 -0.74
N LYS A 27 -9.07 -11.52 -1.78
CA LYS A 27 -9.04 -10.08 -2.08
C LYS A 27 -9.37 -9.20 -0.87
N LYS A 28 -10.33 -9.58 -0.02
CA LYS A 28 -10.70 -8.80 1.18
C LYS A 28 -9.55 -8.71 2.18
N ILE A 29 -8.81 -9.81 2.40
CA ILE A 29 -7.63 -9.84 3.28
C ILE A 29 -6.50 -8.98 2.70
N ILE A 30 -6.29 -9.05 1.38
CA ILE A 30 -5.28 -8.24 0.70
C ILE A 30 -5.57 -6.74 0.87
N ILE A 31 -6.83 -6.33 0.68
CA ILE A 31 -7.25 -4.92 0.87
C ILE A 31 -6.99 -4.49 2.32
N ASN A 32 -7.24 -5.35 3.30
CA ASN A 32 -6.94 -5.05 4.71
C ASN A 32 -5.43 -4.86 4.94
N ALA A 33 -4.60 -5.74 4.37
CA ALA A 33 -3.15 -5.60 4.44
C ALA A 33 -2.64 -4.30 3.78
N ILE A 34 -3.28 -3.86 2.69
CA ILE A 34 -2.95 -2.58 2.03
C ILE A 34 -3.30 -1.39 2.91
N ARG A 35 -4.45 -1.40 3.61
CA ARG A 35 -4.79 -0.35 4.58
C ARG A 35 -3.72 -0.25 5.68
N ASN A 36 -3.31 -1.38 6.24
CA ASN A 36 -2.24 -1.40 7.25
C ASN A 36 -0.90 -0.90 6.69
N LYS A 37 -0.54 -1.25 5.45
CA LYS A 37 0.66 -0.71 4.79
C LYS A 37 0.63 0.82 4.68
N ILE A 38 -0.51 1.40 4.31
CA ILE A 38 -0.69 2.86 4.22
C ILE A 38 -0.56 3.48 5.62
N LEU A 39 -1.23 2.90 6.63
CA LEU A 39 -1.18 3.38 8.01
C LEU A 39 0.26 3.38 8.56
N HIS A 40 1.01 2.31 8.32
CA HIS A 40 2.43 2.24 8.72
C HIS A 40 3.30 3.32 8.07
N ARG A 41 3.06 3.66 6.80
CA ARG A 41 3.79 4.75 6.13
C ARG A 41 3.51 6.10 6.78
N ILE A 42 2.22 6.39 7.04
CA ILE A 42 1.80 7.63 7.69
C ILE A 42 2.40 7.69 9.10
N TYR A 43 2.26 6.61 9.88
CA TYR A 43 2.78 6.53 11.22
C TYR A 43 4.30 6.76 11.28
N ALA A 44 5.07 6.15 10.37
CA ALA A 44 6.52 6.38 10.30
C ALA A 44 6.87 7.86 10.02
N CYS A 45 6.14 8.53 9.12
CA CYS A 45 6.38 9.95 8.83
C CYS A 45 6.09 10.84 10.04
N VAL A 46 4.98 10.57 10.74
CA VAL A 46 4.58 11.32 11.94
C VAL A 46 5.56 11.08 13.09
N ARG A 47 5.90 9.82 13.37
CA ARG A 47 6.84 9.43 14.43
C ARG A 47 8.21 10.06 14.24
N ASP A 48 8.72 10.05 13.00
CA ASP A 48 10.07 10.53 12.68
C ASP A 48 10.09 12.03 12.31
N GLN A 49 8.96 12.74 12.46
CA GLN A 49 8.78 14.14 12.07
C GLN A 49 9.34 14.51 10.68
N ARG A 50 9.13 13.62 9.71
CA ARG A 50 9.65 13.78 8.36
C ARG A 50 8.55 13.81 7.32
N MET A 51 8.81 14.53 6.23
CA MET A 51 7.90 14.56 5.09
C MET A 51 7.92 13.21 4.34
N TYR A 52 6.78 12.88 3.74
CA TYR A 52 6.68 11.69 2.92
C TYR A 52 7.42 11.89 1.59
N GLU A 53 8.33 10.98 1.28
CA GLU A 53 9.07 10.97 0.01
C GLU A 53 8.42 9.97 -0.95
N TYR A 54 7.97 10.46 -2.10
CA TYR A 54 7.47 9.60 -3.15
C TYR A 54 8.62 9.15 -4.07
N LYS A 55 9.05 7.90 -3.92
CA LYS A 55 9.98 7.27 -4.86
C LYS A 55 9.19 6.61 -5.98
N GLN A 56 9.23 7.19 -7.18
CA GLN A 56 8.80 6.48 -8.38
C GLN A 56 9.79 5.35 -8.63
N VAL A 57 9.30 4.12 -8.53
CA VAL A 57 10.03 2.96 -9.05
C VAL A 57 9.81 2.98 -10.56
N ALA A 58 10.87 3.27 -11.31
CA ALA A 58 10.89 3.25 -12.78
C ALA A 58 10.61 1.85 -13.34
#